data_AF-A0A355ACA5-F1
#
_entry.id   AF-A0A355ACA5-F1
#
_cell.length_a   1.000
_cell.length_b   1.000
_cell.length_c   1.000
_cell.angle_alpha   90.00
_cell.angle_beta   90.00
_cell.angle_gamma   90.00
#
_symmetry.space_group_name_H-M   'P 1'
#
loop_
_entity.id
_entity.type
_entity.pdbx_description
1 polymer ?
#
loop_
_entity_poly.entity_id
_entity_poly.type
_entity_poly.pdbx_seq_one_letter_code
_entity_poly.pdbx_strand_id
1 'polypeptide(L)'
;MGKTKLTKRELGIKLTNDLLLGKIKLEDNQYWLGNTGESGLVYQGLLEGGTLENLKNYSKSASNGRVSSHIYHLEKRGLVVSKTKSKNNEFVWKFECKPTNGESKEETKKI
;
A
#
# COMPACT_ATOMS: atom_id res chain seq x y z
N MET A 1 -19.10 22.98 7.98
CA MET A 1 -19.03 21.56 7.56
C MET A 1 -17.76 20.94 8.14
N GLY A 2 -17.87 20.20 9.24
CA GLY A 2 -16.73 19.57 9.88
C GLY A 2 -16.17 18.47 8.98
N LYS A 3 -14.88 18.56 8.63
CA LYS A 3 -14.17 17.47 7.94
C LYS A 3 -14.06 16.32 8.94
N THR A 4 -14.95 15.33 8.88
CA THR A 4 -14.83 14.11 9.66
C THR A 4 -13.49 13.47 9.33
N LYS A 5 -12.54 13.52 10.27
CA LYS A 5 -11.25 12.85 10.10
C LYS A 5 -11.52 11.35 10.11
N LEU A 6 -11.31 10.70 8.97
CA LEU A 6 -11.34 9.24 8.87
C LEU A 6 -10.37 8.67 9.90
N THR A 7 -10.80 7.66 10.63
CA THR A 7 -9.90 6.92 11.52
C THR A 7 -8.85 6.19 10.67
N LYS A 8 -7.70 5.83 11.27
CA LYS A 8 -6.63 5.09 10.56
C LYS A 8 -7.15 3.81 9.90
N ARG A 9 -8.10 3.13 10.55
CA ARG A 9 -8.72 1.91 10.03
C ARG A 9 -9.59 2.19 8.80
N GLU A 10 -10.42 3.23 8.85
CA GLU A 10 -11.26 3.63 7.71
C GLU A 10 -10.43 4.11 6.51
N LEU A 11 -9.33 4.84 6.78
CA LEU A 11 -8.37 5.23 5.75
C LEU A 11 -7.75 4.00 5.09
N GLY A 12 -7.31 3.01 5.87
CA GLY A 12 -6.78 1.75 5.36
C GLY A 12 -7.80 1.02 4.49
N ILE A 13 -9.05 0.87 4.95
CA ILE A 13 -10.11 0.23 4.17
C ILE A 13 -10.31 0.95 2.84
N LYS A 14 -10.38 2.28 2.86
CA LYS A 14 -10.54 3.10 1.66
C LYS A 14 -9.36 2.91 0.70
N LEU A 15 -8.13 2.93 1.18
CA LEU A 15 -6.94 2.72 0.35
C LEU A 15 -6.91 1.34 -0.28
N THR A 16 -7.25 0.28 0.45
CA THR A 16 -7.35 -1.07 -0.12
C THR A 16 -8.41 -1.15 -1.21
N ASN A 17 -9.58 -0.55 -0.98
CA ASN A 17 -10.66 -0.56 -1.97
C ASN A 17 -10.28 0.23 -3.24
N ASP A 18 -9.69 1.42 -3.07
CA ASP A 18 -9.34 2.31 -4.18
C ASP A 18 -8.13 1.80 -4.99
N LEU A 19 -7.06 1.39 -4.28
CA LEU A 19 -5.78 1.03 -4.90
C LEU A 19 -5.72 -0.42 -5.34
N LEU A 20 -6.33 -1.30 -4.55
CA LEU A 20 -6.25 -2.73 -4.77
C LEU A 20 -7.50 -3.22 -5.49
N LEU A 21 -8.68 -3.11 -4.87
CA LEU A 21 -9.91 -3.66 -5.44
C LEU A 21 -10.33 -2.97 -6.74
N GLY A 22 -9.90 -1.73 -6.97
CA GLY A 22 -10.06 -1.05 -8.27
C GLY A 22 -9.16 -1.60 -9.40
N LYS A 23 -8.05 -2.29 -9.08
CA LYS A 23 -7.06 -2.78 -10.05
C LYS A 23 -6.94 -4.29 -10.16
N ILE A 24 -7.34 -5.03 -9.12
CA ILE A 24 -7.28 -6.48 -9.09
C ILE A 24 -8.70 -7.06 -9.01
N LYS A 25 -8.96 -8.11 -9.79
CA LYS A 25 -10.12 -8.95 -9.49
C LYS A 25 -9.84 -9.74 -8.21
N LEU A 26 -10.78 -9.68 -7.27
CA LEU A 26 -10.78 -10.58 -6.13
C LEU A 26 -11.05 -12.01 -6.63
N GLU A 27 -10.21 -12.94 -6.21
CA GLU A 27 -10.38 -14.36 -6.43
C GLU A 27 -10.66 -14.99 -5.07
N ASP A 28 -11.47 -16.06 -5.05
CA ASP A 28 -11.58 -16.93 -3.89
C ASP A 28 -10.16 -17.39 -3.51
N ASN A 29 -9.77 -17.20 -2.25
CA ASN A 29 -8.44 -17.44 -1.65
C ASN A 29 -7.49 -16.23 -1.46
N GLN A 30 -7.96 -14.99 -1.56
CA GLN A 30 -7.14 -13.82 -1.20
C GLN A 30 -7.10 -13.57 0.33
N TYR A 31 -6.73 -14.59 1.12
CA TYR A 31 -6.60 -14.50 2.59
C TYR A 31 -5.57 -13.45 3.05
N TRP A 32 -4.64 -13.10 2.17
CA TRP A 32 -3.68 -12.02 2.38
C TRP A 32 -4.35 -10.64 2.38
N LEU A 33 -5.60 -10.49 1.94
CA LEU A 33 -6.39 -9.27 2.16
C LEU A 33 -7.10 -9.26 3.52
N GLY A 34 -6.96 -10.33 4.31
CA GLY A 34 -7.78 -10.77 5.45
C GLY A 34 -8.10 -9.77 6.57
N ASN A 35 -7.61 -8.54 6.50
CA ASN A 35 -8.19 -7.41 7.22
C ASN A 35 -7.96 -6.13 6.40
N THR A 36 -8.93 -5.75 5.56
CA THR A 36 -8.87 -4.64 4.57
C THR A 36 -8.31 -3.33 5.16
N GLY A 37 -8.49 -3.09 6.47
CA GLY A 37 -7.90 -1.96 7.18
C GLY A 37 -6.39 -2.08 7.48
N GLU A 38 -5.90 -3.23 7.94
CA GLU A 38 -4.46 -3.46 8.17
C GLU A 38 -3.70 -3.50 6.83
N SER A 39 -4.27 -4.17 5.83
CA SER A 39 -3.74 -4.23 4.46
C SER A 39 -3.55 -2.84 3.87
N GLY A 40 -4.55 -1.97 4.05
CA GLY A 40 -4.51 -0.62 3.52
C GLY A 40 -3.46 0.27 4.16
N LEU A 41 -3.19 0.06 5.44
CA LEU A 41 -2.13 0.76 6.15
C LEU A 41 -0.74 0.29 5.68
N VAL A 42 -0.57 -1.00 5.34
CA VAL A 42 0.65 -1.47 4.65
C VAL A 42 0.79 -0.75 3.31
N TYR A 43 -0.29 -0.64 2.52
CA TYR A 43 -0.23 0.06 1.23
C TYR A 43 0.12 1.54 1.38
N GLN A 44 -0.41 2.20 2.41
CA GLN A 44 -0.05 3.59 2.72
C GLN A 44 1.46 3.74 2.93
N GLY A 45 2.05 2.90 3.80
CA GLY A 45 3.50 2.95 4.01
C GLY A 45 4.30 2.57 2.76
N LEU A 46 3.78 1.71 1.90
CA LEU A 46 4.41 1.37 0.61
C LEU A 46 4.35 2.52 -0.40
N LEU A 47 3.31 3.36 -0.38
CA LEU A 47 3.23 4.58 -1.19
C LEU A 47 4.27 5.61 -0.77
N GLU A 48 4.51 5.72 0.54
CA GLU A 48 5.52 6.60 1.11
C GLU A 48 6.95 6.05 0.92
N GLY A 49 7.09 4.75 0.62
CA GLY A 49 8.36 4.06 0.49
C GLY A 49 8.88 3.61 1.85
N GLY A 50 8.45 2.43 2.29
CA GLY A 50 8.73 1.90 3.62
C GLY A 50 9.62 0.67 3.62
N THR A 51 10.42 0.51 4.67
CA THR A 51 11.05 -0.77 5.04
C THR A 51 10.03 -1.70 5.68
N LEU A 52 10.34 -3.00 5.74
CA LEU A 52 9.46 -3.99 6.36
C LEU A 52 9.02 -3.59 7.79
N GLU A 53 9.95 -3.04 8.56
CA GLU A 53 9.72 -2.58 9.93
C GLU A 53 8.79 -1.35 9.98
N ASN A 54 8.99 -0.38 9.08
CA ASN A 54 8.07 0.74 8.95
C ASN A 54 6.66 0.28 8.59
N LEU A 55 6.52 -0.63 7.62
CA LEU A 55 5.22 -1.15 7.19
C LEU A 55 4.50 -1.93 8.29
N LYS A 56 5.25 -2.64 9.14
CA LYS A 56 4.73 -3.26 10.35
C LYS A 56 4.19 -2.21 11.33
N ASN A 57 4.93 -1.14 11.56
CA ASN A 57 4.48 -0.02 12.41
C ASN A 57 3.21 0.65 11.87
N TYR A 58 3.11 0.83 10.55
CA TYR A 58 1.93 1.42 9.90
C TYR A 58 0.67 0.56 10.09
N SER A 59 0.78 -0.73 9.81
CA SER A 59 -0.33 -1.67 9.89
C SER A 59 -0.72 -2.05 11.32
N LYS A 60 0.09 -1.66 12.32
CA LYS A 60 0.03 -2.19 13.69
C LYS A 60 0.02 -3.72 13.73
N SER A 61 0.51 -4.37 12.67
CA SER A 61 0.40 -5.82 12.55
C SER A 61 1.43 -6.48 13.46
N ALA A 62 1.03 -7.59 14.09
CA ALA A 62 1.86 -8.28 15.07
C ALA A 62 3.06 -9.03 14.45
N SER A 63 3.11 -9.19 13.11
CA SER A 63 4.08 -10.11 12.50
C SER A 63 4.65 -9.62 11.17
N ASN A 64 5.98 -9.65 11.06
CA ASN A 64 6.73 -9.41 9.82
C ASN A 64 6.27 -10.35 8.68
N GLY A 65 5.86 -11.59 9.01
CA GLY A 65 5.36 -12.55 8.03
C GLY A 65 4.11 -12.10 7.28
N ARG A 66 3.18 -11.41 7.94
CA ARG A 66 1.97 -10.86 7.28
C ARG A 66 2.34 -9.75 6.30
N VAL A 67 3.19 -8.81 6.74
CA VAL A 67 3.66 -7.70 5.88
C VAL A 67 4.44 -8.25 4.68
N SER A 68 5.36 -9.18 4.89
CA SER A 68 6.09 -9.84 3.79
C SER A 68 5.16 -10.59 2.83
N SER A 69 4.14 -11.29 3.35
CA SER A 69 3.14 -11.97 2.53
C SER A 69 2.37 -10.97 1.65
N HIS A 70 1.93 -9.84 2.19
CA HIS A 70 1.29 -8.79 1.40
C HIS A 70 2.23 -8.30 0.30
N ILE A 71 3.44 -7.88 0.65
CA ILE A 71 4.42 -7.39 -0.33
C ILE A 71 4.65 -8.42 -1.44
N TYR A 72 4.83 -9.69 -1.09
CA TYR A 72 4.99 -10.77 -2.06
C TYR A 72 3.81 -10.87 -3.03
N HIS A 73 2.57 -10.82 -2.53
CA HIS A 73 1.38 -10.86 -3.39
C HIS A 73 1.27 -9.63 -4.29
N LEU A 74 1.69 -8.46 -3.80
CA LEU A 74 1.71 -7.24 -4.61
C LEU A 74 2.82 -7.28 -5.67
N GLU A 75 4.02 -7.78 -5.34
CA GLU A 75 5.13 -8.01 -6.28
C GLU A 75 4.66 -8.98 -7.38
N LYS A 76 4.02 -10.09 -7.01
CA LYS A 76 3.48 -11.08 -7.96
C LYS A 76 2.42 -10.51 -8.91
N ARG A 77 1.71 -9.46 -8.49
CA ARG A 77 0.70 -8.78 -9.30
C ARG A 77 1.26 -7.56 -10.05
N GLY A 78 2.58 -7.34 -10.00
CA GLY A 78 3.23 -6.23 -10.70
C GLY A 78 2.89 -4.85 -10.15
N LEU A 79 2.41 -4.77 -8.90
CA LEU A 79 1.98 -3.50 -8.29
C LEU A 79 3.11 -2.80 -7.51
N VAL A 80 4.14 -3.55 -7.10
CA VAL A 80 5.38 -2.97 -6.57
C VAL A 80 6.22 -2.48 -7.73
N VAL A 81 6.58 -1.20 -7.71
CA VAL A 81 7.36 -0.57 -8.80
C VAL A 81 8.84 -0.44 -8.49
N SER A 82 9.22 -0.52 -7.22
CA SER A 82 10.62 -0.41 -6.84
C SER A 82 10.90 -1.22 -5.60
N LYS A 83 12.03 -1.91 -5.62
CA LYS A 83 12.63 -2.60 -4.50
C LYS A 83 14.10 -2.22 -4.47
N THR A 84 14.45 -1.29 -3.61
CA THR A 84 15.81 -0.77 -3.49
C THR A 84 16.38 -1.11 -2.14
N LYS A 85 17.70 -1.31 -2.10
CA LYS A 85 18.42 -1.49 -0.83
C LYS A 85 18.78 -0.12 -0.28
N SER A 86 18.30 0.18 0.92
CA SER A 86 18.69 1.37 1.68
C SER A 86 20.17 1.31 2.08
N LYS A 87 20.72 2.46 2.47
CA LYS A 87 22.08 2.60 3.01
C LYS A 87 22.33 1.72 4.25
N ASN A 88 21.26 1.36 4.97
CA ASN A 88 21.30 0.48 6.14
C ASN A 88 21.15 -1.02 5.80
N ASN A 89 21.33 -1.40 4.53
CA ASN A 89 21.17 -2.78 4.05
C ASN A 89 19.73 -3.34 4.12
N GLU A 90 18.74 -2.49 4.39
CA GLU A 90 17.32 -2.83 4.42
C GLU A 90 16.67 -2.72 3.03
N PHE A 91 15.66 -3.54 2.75
CA PHE A 91 14.87 -3.37 1.53
C PHE A 91 13.75 -2.33 1.73
N VAL A 92 13.66 -1.38 0.81
CA VAL A 92 12.60 -0.40 0.71
C VAL A 92 11.74 -0.77 -0.49
N TRP A 93 10.46 -0.99 -0.24
CA TRP A 93 9.49 -1.27 -1.29
C TRP A 93 8.67 -0.01 -1.55
N LYS A 94 8.47 0.29 -2.84
CA LYS A 94 7.66 1.40 -3.29
C LYS A 94 6.51 0.92 -4.16
N PHE A 95 5.32 1.43 -3.85
CA PHE A 95 4.10 1.18 -4.60
C PHE A 95 3.79 2.31 -5.57
N GLU A 96 3.38 1.96 -6.78
CA GLU A 96 2.80 2.94 -7.71
C GLU A 96 1.31 2.67 -7.82
N CYS A 97 0.59 3.17 -6.84
CA CYS A 97 -0.84 3.26 -6.94
C CYS A 97 -1.22 4.64 -6.42
N LYS A 98 -1.16 5.66 -7.29
CA LYS A 98 -1.76 6.95 -6.96
C LYS A 98 -3.26 6.69 -6.73
N PRO A 99 -3.85 7.11 -5.61
CA PRO A 99 -5.29 6.99 -5.39
C PRO A 99 -6.02 7.63 -6.56
N THR A 100 -7.01 6.93 -7.09
CA THR A 100 -7.75 7.26 -8.33
C THR A 100 -8.70 8.44 -8.16
N ASN A 101 -8.53 9.23 -7.10
CA ASN A 101 -9.41 10.35 -6.79
C ASN A 101 -8.60 11.62 -6.50
N GLY A 102 -8.22 12.30 -7.58
CA GLY A 102 -7.69 13.66 -7.57
C GLY A 102 -6.67 13.90 -8.68
N GLU A 103 -7.15 14.33 -9.85
CA GLU A 103 -6.42 15.04 -10.91
C GLU A 103 -4.91 14.74 -11.02
N SER A 104 -4.55 13.77 -11.85
CA SER A 104 -3.35 13.95 -12.67
C SER A 104 -3.64 15.06 -13.66
N LYS A 105 -3.47 16.32 -13.26
CA LYS A 105 -3.03 17.33 -14.22
C LYS A 105 -1.57 17.03 -14.51
N GLU A 106 -1.41 16.26 -15.57
CA GLU A 106 -0.44 16.51 -16.62
C GLU A 106 0.26 17.87 -16.47
N GLU A 107 1.57 17.86 -16.25
CA GLU A 107 2.43 18.63 -17.14
C GLU A 107 3.78 17.92 -17.24
N THR A 108 3.86 17.03 -18.23
CA THR A 108 5.14 16.68 -18.84
C THR A 108 5.30 17.59 -20.05
N LYS A 109 6.22 18.54 -19.99
CA LYS A 109 6.96 19.09 -21.14
C LYS A 109 8.06 19.99 -20.56
N LYS A 110 9.34 19.57 -20.58
CA LYS A 110 10.27 19.84 -21.70
C LYS A 110 9.93 21.18 -22.38
N ILE A 111 10.63 22.26 -22.01
CA ILE A 111 11.79 22.84 -22.73
C ILE A 111 12.62 23.62 -21.70
#